data_AF-X1CI24-F1
#
_entry.id   AF-X1CI24-F1
#
_cell.length_a   1.000
_cell.length_b   1.000
_cell.length_c   1.000
_cell.angle_alpha   90.00
_cell.angle_beta   90.00
_cell.angle_gamma   90.00
#
_symmetry.space_group_name_H-M   'P 1'
#
loop_
_entity.id
_entity.type
_entity.pdbx_description
1 polymer ?
#
loop_
_entity_poly.entity_id
_entity_poly.type
_entity_poly.pdbx_seq_one_letter_code
_entity_poly.pdbx_strand_id
1 'polypeptide(L)' 'MARTIMVVDNESDIIFTVKCVLENFADEYIFLGARSGHECFELLKNGQIPDLILLDV' A
#
# COMPACT_ATOMS: atom_id res chain seq x y z
N MET A 1 17.75 1.01 2.45
CA MET A 1 16.69 1.96 2.03
C MET A 1 15.38 1.29 2.35
N ALA A 2 14.48 1.96 3.08
CA ALA A 2 13.17 1.39 3.38
C ALA A 2 12.40 1.16 2.08
N ARG A 3 11.80 -0.02 1.90
CA ARG A 3 11.02 -0.34 0.70
C ARG A 3 9.56 0.01 0.92
N THR A 4 8.93 0.65 -0.05
CA THR A 4 7.55 1.11 0.06
C THR A 4 6.60 0.12 -0.62
N ILE A 5 5.56 -0.31 0.09
CA ILE A 5 4.51 -1.19 -0.42
C ILE A 5 3.20 -0.41 -0.42
N MET A 6 2.51 -0.40 -1.56
CA MET A 6 1.15 0.14 -1.67
C MET A 6 0.14 -1.01 -1.74
N VAL A 7 -0.92 -0.92 -0.94
CA VAL A 7 -2.05 -1.85 -0.95
C VAL A 7 -3.27 -1.13 -1.50
N VAL A 8 -3.94 -1.72 -2.49
CA VAL A 8 -5.11 -1.15 -3.16
C VAL A 8 -6.28 -2.12 -3.05
N ASP A 9 -7.26 -1.75 -2.24
CA ASP A 9 -8.43 -2.58 -1.93
C ASP A 9 -9.60 -1.69 -1.47
N ASN A 10 -10.84 -1.97 -1.85
CA ASN A 10 -12.00 -1.17 -1.41
C ASN A 10 -12.36 -1.40 0.07
N GLU A 11 -11.94 -2.51 0.66
CA GLU A 11 -12.18 -2.89 2.05
C GLU A 11 -11.02 -2.41 2.96
N SER A 12 -11.31 -1.43 3.81
CA SER A 12 -10.29 -0.77 4.64
C SER A 12 -9.63 -1.69 5.68
N ASP A 13 -10.35 -2.72 6.12
CA ASP A 13 -9.88 -3.76 7.02
C ASP A 13 -8.86 -4.68 6.33
N ILE A 14 -8.99 -4.95 5.02
CA ILE A 14 -7.97 -5.67 4.26
C ILE A 14 -6.67 -4.84 4.19
N ILE A 15 -6.75 -3.55 3.83
CA ILE A 15 -5.59 -2.64 3.83
C ILE A 15 -4.89 -2.64 5.20
N PHE A 16 -5.67 -2.49 6.28
CA PHE A 16 -5.14 -2.48 7.64
C PHE A 16 -4.51 -3.81 8.04
N THR A 17 -5.16 -4.93 7.71
CA THR A 17 -4.67 -6.27 8.03
C THR A 17 -3.35 -6.54 7.31
N VAL A 18 -3.27 -6.26 6.02
CA VAL A 18 -2.05 -6.43 5.23
C VAL A 18 -0.91 -5.59 5.79
N LYS A 19 -1.19 -4.32 6.14
CA LYS A 19 -0.23 -3.45 6.82
C LYS A 19 0.30 -4.08 8.12
N CYS A 20 -0.59 -4.45 9.04
CA CYS A 20 -0.19 -5.05 10.32
C CYS A 20 0.61 -6.35 10.14
N VAL A 21 0.22 -7.20 9.20
CA VAL A 21 0.92 -8.46 8.92
C VAL A 21 2.33 -8.16 8.43
N LEU A 22 2.49 -7.28 7.45
CA LEU A 22 3.79 -7.02 6.85
C LEU A 22 4.73 -6.18 7.72
N GLU A 23 4.20 -5.23 8.50
CA GLU A 23 4.98 -4.49 9.50
C GLU A 23 5.57 -5.44 10.57
N ASN A 24 4.89 -6.54 10.91
CA ASN A 24 5.43 -7.54 11.83
C ASN A 24 6.53 -8.43 11.22
N PHE A 25 6.65 -8.49 9.88
CA PHE A 25 7.64 -9.33 9.21
C PHE A 25 8.97 -8.61 8.94
N ALA A 26 8.95 -7.29 8.74
CA ALA A 26 10.17 -6.49 8.64
C ALA A 26 9.94 -5.02 9.00
N ASP A 27 10.80 -4.49 9.86
CA ASP A 27 10.82 -3.07 10.26
C ASP A 27 11.22 -2.10 9.13
N GLU A 28 11.59 -2.63 7.95
CA GLU A 28 12.14 -1.86 6.84
C GLU A 28 11.08 -1.47 5.77
N TYR A 29 9.81 -1.82 5.97
CA TYR A 29 8.74 -1.52 5.02
C TYR A 29 7.96 -0.25 5.39
N ILE A 30 7.72 0.61 4.41
CA ILE A 30 6.82 1.76 4.50
C ILE A 30 5.51 1.40 3.79
N PHE A 31 4.37 1.66 4.44
CA PHE A 31 3.06 1.33 3.92
C PHE A 31 2.29 2.53 3.37
N LEU A 32 1.73 2.34 2.18
CA LEU A 32 0.73 3.21 1.56
C LEU A 32 -0.55 2.40 1.31
N GLY A 33 -1.71 3.01 1.53
CA GLY A 33 -3.01 2.41 1.27
C GLY A 33 -3.80 3.27 0.30
N ALA A 34 -4.52 2.65 -0.62
CA ALA A 34 -5.51 3.29 -1.48
C ALA A 34 -6.79 2.46 -1.48
N ARG A 35 -7.94 3.13 -1.42
CA ARG A 35 -9.26 2.49 -1.33
C ARG A 35 -9.95 2.30 -2.68
N SER A 36 -9.27 2.68 -3.76
CA SER A 36 -9.76 2.56 -5.13
C SER A 36 -8.60 2.71 -6.12
N GLY A 37 -8.82 2.26 -7.36
CA GLY A 37 -7.89 2.54 -8.44
C GLY A 37 -7.67 4.05 -8.66
N HIS A 38 -8.72 4.87 -8.51
CA HIS A 38 -8.58 6.33 -8.67
C HIS A 38 -7.64 6.94 -7.63
N GLU A 39 -7.82 6.60 -6.35
CA GLU A 39 -6.94 7.05 -5.27
C GLU A 39 -5.50 6.59 -5.47
N CYS A 40 -5.32 5.33 -5.89
CA CYS A 40 -4.00 4.78 -6.25
C CYS A 40 -3.33 5.64 -7.34
N PHE A 41 -4.04 5.94 -8.43
CA PHE A 41 -3.50 6.77 -9.50
C PHE A 41 -3.16 8.19 -9.04
N GLU A 42 -3.96 8.81 -8.17
CA GLU A 42 -3.64 10.13 -7.62
C GLU A 42 -2.38 10.11 -6.74
N LEU A 43 -2.20 9.09 -5.90
CA LEU A 43 -0.96 8.90 -5.12
C LEU A 43 0.27 8.75 -6.04
N LEU A 44 0.16 7.92 -7.09
CA LEU A 44 1.23 7.73 -8.07
C LEU A 44 1.58 9.03 -8.81
N LYS A 45 0.57 9.79 -9.26
CA LYS A 45 0.78 11.10 -9.92
C LYS A 45 1.43 12.12 -9.00
N ASN A 46 1.17 12.05 -7.70
CA ASN A 46 1.77 12.91 -6.67
C ASN A 46 3.20 12.47 -6.27
N GLY A 47 3.80 11.52 -6.99
CA GLY A 47 5.19 11.08 -6.79
C GLY A 47 5.35 10.04 -5.68
N GLN A 48 4.26 9.49 -5.14
CA GLN A 48 4.31 8.36 -4.23
C GLN A 48 4.44 7.07 -5.05
N ILE A 49 5.66 6.80 -5.53
CA ILE A 49 5.97 5.62 -6.34
C ILE A 49 6.45 4.49 -5.41
N PRO A 50 5.62 3.48 -5.13
CA PRO A 50 6.02 2.35 -4.30
C PRO A 50 6.93 1.38 -5.07
N ASP A 51 7.67 0.55 -4.35
CA ASP A 51 8.47 -0.53 -4.93
C ASP A 51 7.61 -1.75 -5.33
N LEU A 52 6.43 -1.89 -4.69
CA LEU A 52 5.46 -2.95 -4.93
C LEU A 52 4.03 -2.43 -4.75
N ILE A 53 3.12 -2.86 -5.63
CA ILE A 53 1.68 -2.63 -5.50
C ILE A 53 0.99 -4.00 -5.33
N LEU A 54 0.23 -4.17 -4.25
CA LEU A 54 -0.70 -5.27 -4.04
C LEU A 54 -2.09 -4.76 -4.42
N LEU A 55 -2.67 -5.34 -5.47
CA LEU A 55 -3.91 -4.88 -6.08
C LEU A 55 -4.98 -5.98 -6.00
N ASP A 56 -6.11 -5.66 -5.38
CA ASP A 56 -7.34 -6.45 -5.48
C ASP A 56 -8.11 -6.13 -6.78
N VAL A 57 -8.81 -7.13 -7.36
CA VAL A 57 -9.43 -7.09 -8.71
C VAL A 57 -10.95 -7.15 -8.65
#